data_AF-A0A1E1XPK4-F1
#
_entry.id   AF-A0A1E1XPK4-F1
#
_cell.length_a   1.000
_cell.length_b   1.000
_cell.length_c   1.000
_cell.angle_alpha   90.00
_cell.angle_beta   90.00
_cell.angle_gamma   90.00
#
_symmetry.space_group_name_H-M   'P 1'
#
loop_
_entity.id
_entity.type
_entity.pdbx_description
1 polymer ?
#
loop_
_entity_poly.entity_id
_entity_poly.type
_entity_poly.pdbx_seq_one_letter_code
_entity_poly.pdbx_strand_id
1 'polypeptide(L)'
;VIVSTVAAAITHTTVIDGVQPKVLVLFRAHQFPAFLAASLLSQSTTKLILIGDSLCPQNIPASSLWSFAFNSQGFEVHELSLQPLLSQPVCNLLAPFTKNVLQSSSTAEAVKGIAEQAQFFDIHDEDEAFSMIARLCLHLQTHGYEPGDVAVVSLAPNAGASAPELVQKLRHLRCAHVVWTLKAFYPGWCKILILFIGTGSQGADIAAAMTRARSAVYGFGRLSNADESCQNVFNTFLESRQRSRPFLSVSCIRHPGTVIRIESVRDFQRKFQQTGACNKPCGVKQPCGHLCVDRCHEGEHPRSCYQPCLKTICSRRHPCRNRCCERCTQHCREEVTATLPYCAHTATFPCYKWDTSSAQSPSRDGPHQYKCTVPVNVKRDCGHWTQVSCFEIQAVKGVGTSGRLDQLLNLPPCRENVQVTPKCGHSKTMMCCNKARYECDVTVMVERSCGHSCYVSCGADRILLPLCTEPVPVVLGCGHKVYRECSKTIPSKCTAVVKRTLACGHTADVSCGSANPLCSVPVSKTLACGHDQIRVCHDNSSACTRPCHYRMRCSHLCNLRCGEHPHADKCQSCKDKCCVS
;
A
#
# COMPACT_ATOMS: atom_id res chain seq x y z
N VAL A 1 17.01 -6.75 -93.71
CA VAL A 1 17.57 -7.29 -92.45
C VAL A 1 16.89 -8.61 -92.18
N ILE A 2 17.65 -9.71 -92.08
CA ILE A 2 17.12 -11.03 -91.73
C ILE A 2 17.36 -11.23 -90.25
N VAL A 3 16.32 -11.58 -89.50
CA VAL A 3 16.40 -11.85 -88.06
C VAL A 3 16.02 -13.30 -87.85
N SER A 4 16.87 -14.05 -87.13
CA SER A 4 16.66 -15.46 -86.84
C SER A 4 17.28 -15.81 -85.50
N THR A 5 16.86 -16.92 -84.91
CA THR A 5 17.59 -17.52 -83.78
C THR A 5 18.86 -18.20 -84.29
N VAL A 6 19.88 -18.31 -83.44
CA VAL A 6 21.13 -19.00 -83.81
C VAL A 6 20.87 -20.45 -84.22
N ALA A 7 19.98 -21.15 -83.52
CA ALA A 7 19.60 -22.51 -83.86
C ALA A 7 19.00 -22.62 -85.27
N ALA A 8 18.08 -21.71 -85.64
CA ALA A 8 17.46 -21.70 -86.96
C ALA A 8 18.44 -21.29 -88.06
N ALA A 9 19.36 -20.37 -87.77
CA ALA A 9 20.42 -19.97 -88.70
C ALA A 9 21.37 -21.14 -89.02
N ILE A 10 21.72 -21.95 -88.02
CA ILE A 10 22.58 -23.14 -88.19
C ILE A 10 21.86 -24.25 -88.97
N THR A 11 20.54 -24.43 -88.79
CA THR A 11 19.79 -25.46 -89.54
C THR A 11 19.52 -25.08 -90.99
N HIS A 12 19.62 -23.79 -91.34
CA HIS A 12 19.34 -23.27 -92.68
C HIS A 12 20.55 -22.52 -93.27
N THR A 13 21.76 -23.06 -93.11
CA THR A 13 22.99 -22.44 -93.64
C THR A 13 22.95 -22.20 -95.15
N THR A 14 22.25 -23.05 -95.90
CA THR A 14 22.04 -22.87 -97.35
C THR A 14 21.37 -21.53 -97.70
N VAL A 15 20.51 -21.02 -96.83
CA VAL A 15 19.88 -19.69 -96.98
C VAL A 15 20.91 -18.58 -96.73
N ILE A 16 21.79 -18.75 -95.75
CA ILE A 16 22.87 -17.80 -95.45
C ILE A 16 23.86 -17.74 -96.62
N ASP A 17 24.23 -18.89 -97.17
CA ASP A 17 25.11 -19.02 -98.33
C ASP A 17 24.49 -18.40 -99.60
N GLY A 18 23.18 -18.54 -99.79
CA GLY A 18 22.46 -17.93 -100.90
C GLY A 18 22.29 -16.41 -100.75
N VAL A 19 22.05 -15.92 -99.53
CA VAL A 19 21.86 -14.48 -99.25
C VAL A 19 23.17 -13.71 -99.27
N GLN A 20 24.29 -14.34 -98.90
CA GLN A 20 25.62 -13.73 -98.84
C GLN A 20 25.66 -12.42 -98.02
N PRO A 21 25.34 -12.47 -96.71
CA PRO A 21 25.25 -11.27 -95.90
C PRO A 21 26.63 -10.62 -95.67
N LYS A 22 26.77 -9.34 -96.04
CA LYS A 22 28.00 -8.57 -95.79
C LYS A 22 28.24 -8.26 -94.31
N VAL A 23 27.17 -8.19 -93.50
CA VAL A 23 27.21 -7.81 -92.08
C VAL A 23 26.42 -8.82 -91.26
N LEU A 24 27.05 -9.35 -90.21
CA LEU A 24 26.42 -10.23 -89.23
C LEU A 24 26.39 -9.55 -87.86
N VAL A 25 25.21 -9.49 -87.25
CA VAL A 25 25.03 -8.97 -85.88
C VAL A 25 24.52 -10.08 -84.99
N LEU A 26 25.27 -10.43 -83.95
CA LEU A 26 24.93 -11.47 -83.00
C LEU A 26 24.64 -10.90 -81.61
N PHE A 27 23.38 -11.01 -81.18
CA PHE A 27 22.96 -10.64 -79.84
C PHE A 27 23.17 -11.79 -78.84
N ARG A 28 23.48 -11.43 -77.59
CA ARG A 28 23.76 -12.37 -76.49
C ARG A 28 24.91 -13.34 -76.80
N ALA A 29 25.97 -12.83 -77.42
CA ALA A 29 27.12 -13.62 -77.84
C ALA A 29 27.77 -14.44 -76.71
N HIS A 30 27.63 -14.02 -75.44
CA HIS A 30 28.11 -14.73 -74.25
C HIS A 30 27.44 -16.10 -74.03
N GLN A 31 26.26 -16.35 -74.60
CA GLN A 31 25.53 -17.61 -74.43
C GLN A 31 25.93 -18.68 -75.46
N PHE A 32 26.75 -18.33 -76.44
CA PHE A 32 27.08 -19.22 -77.55
C PHE A 32 28.55 -19.66 -77.50
N PRO A 33 28.84 -20.95 -77.67
CA PRO A 33 30.21 -21.43 -77.87
C PRO A 33 30.88 -20.80 -79.10
N ALA A 34 32.18 -20.57 -79.03
CA ALA A 34 32.97 -19.92 -80.08
C ALA A 34 32.91 -20.67 -81.42
N PHE A 35 32.85 -22.00 -81.39
CA PHE A 35 32.81 -22.83 -82.60
C PHE A 35 31.57 -22.57 -83.47
N LEU A 36 30.46 -22.09 -82.89
CA LEU A 36 29.24 -21.79 -83.65
C LEU A 36 29.40 -20.56 -84.56
N ALA A 37 30.37 -19.67 -84.29
CA ALA A 37 30.62 -18.53 -85.17
C ALA A 37 31.05 -18.96 -86.58
N ALA A 38 31.85 -20.03 -86.69
CA ALA A 38 32.31 -20.55 -87.97
C ALA A 38 31.15 -21.00 -88.88
N SER A 39 30.06 -21.54 -88.30
CA SER A 39 28.88 -21.98 -89.05
C SER A 39 27.96 -20.83 -89.47
N LEU A 40 28.09 -19.65 -88.86
CA LEU A 40 27.25 -18.48 -89.14
C LEU A 40 27.91 -17.49 -90.11
N LEU A 41 29.21 -17.62 -90.34
CA LEU A 41 29.99 -16.73 -91.20
C LEU A 41 29.99 -17.26 -92.64
N SER A 42 29.51 -16.44 -93.57
CA SER A 42 29.69 -16.66 -95.01
C SER A 42 31.03 -16.08 -95.47
N GLN A 43 31.60 -16.59 -96.58
CA GLN A 43 32.78 -15.98 -97.21
C GLN A 43 32.56 -14.52 -97.62
N SER A 44 31.31 -14.10 -97.76
CA SER A 44 30.90 -12.72 -98.09
C SER A 44 30.84 -11.77 -96.88
N THR A 45 30.93 -12.29 -95.65
CA THR A 45 30.82 -11.48 -94.44
C THR A 45 32.07 -10.62 -94.25
N THR A 46 31.89 -9.30 -94.28
CA THR A 46 32.98 -8.32 -94.10
C THR A 46 33.01 -7.66 -92.73
N LYS A 47 31.87 -7.67 -92.01
CA LYS A 47 31.74 -7.07 -90.69
C LYS A 47 30.97 -7.98 -89.74
N LEU A 48 31.56 -8.27 -88.59
CA LEU A 48 30.95 -9.02 -87.49
C LEU A 48 30.77 -8.10 -86.29
N ILE A 49 29.54 -8.01 -85.78
CA ILE A 49 29.21 -7.24 -84.57
C ILE A 49 28.67 -8.21 -83.53
N LEU A 50 29.36 -8.30 -82.40
CA LEU A 50 28.95 -9.12 -81.26
C LEU A 50 28.42 -8.21 -80.16
N ILE A 51 27.23 -8.50 -79.66
CA ILE A 51 26.60 -7.78 -78.55
C ILE A 51 26.37 -8.78 -77.42
N GLY A 52 26.89 -8.49 -76.24
CA GLY A 52 26.92 -9.40 -75.10
C GLY A 52 27.01 -8.66 -73.78
N ASP A 53 27.05 -9.45 -72.70
CA ASP A 53 27.11 -8.96 -71.33
C ASP A 53 28.10 -9.84 -70.57
N SER A 54 29.18 -9.24 -70.07
CA SER A 54 30.23 -9.93 -69.33
C SER A 54 29.82 -10.27 -67.89
N LEU A 55 28.71 -9.72 -67.39
CA LEU A 55 28.21 -9.92 -66.03
C LEU A 55 27.11 -10.99 -65.96
N CYS A 56 26.88 -11.74 -67.03
CA CYS A 56 25.89 -12.82 -67.06
C CYS A 56 26.46 -14.09 -66.40
N PRO A 57 25.77 -14.69 -65.39
CA PRO A 57 26.26 -15.87 -64.67
C PRO A 57 26.04 -17.18 -65.44
N GLN A 58 25.27 -17.16 -66.53
CA GLN A 58 24.99 -18.37 -67.31
C GLN A 58 26.21 -18.76 -68.11
N ASN A 59 26.76 -19.94 -67.80
CA ASN A 59 27.68 -20.75 -68.60
C ASN A 59 28.34 -19.91 -69.69
N ILE A 60 29.35 -19.14 -69.31
CA ILE A 60 30.41 -18.82 -70.26
C ILE A 60 31.12 -20.17 -70.38
N PRO A 61 30.85 -21.02 -71.42
CA PRO A 61 31.78 -22.10 -71.66
C PRO A 61 33.16 -21.45 -71.71
N ALA A 62 34.19 -22.08 -71.14
CA ALA A 62 35.56 -21.53 -71.16
C ALA A 62 35.97 -21.09 -72.58
N SER A 63 35.30 -21.63 -73.60
CA SER A 63 35.33 -21.31 -75.03
C SER A 63 34.07 -20.61 -75.58
N SER A 64 33.46 -19.64 -74.88
CA SER A 64 32.36 -18.84 -75.45
C SER A 64 32.87 -17.92 -76.56
N LEU A 65 32.02 -17.59 -77.52
CA LEU A 65 32.38 -16.64 -78.58
C LEU A 65 32.74 -15.28 -78.00
N TRP A 66 32.05 -14.87 -76.92
CA TRP A 66 32.30 -13.61 -76.23
C TRP A 66 33.66 -13.59 -75.54
N SER A 67 33.98 -14.60 -74.73
CA SER A 67 35.28 -14.69 -74.04
C SER A 67 36.44 -14.79 -75.02
N PHE A 68 36.27 -15.50 -76.14
CA PHE A 68 37.26 -15.52 -77.22
C PHE A 68 37.45 -14.13 -77.84
N ALA A 69 36.36 -13.47 -78.26
CA ALA A 69 36.43 -12.15 -78.88
C ALA A 69 37.01 -11.09 -77.94
N PHE A 70 36.58 -11.08 -76.67
CA PHE A 70 36.99 -10.12 -75.66
C PHE A 70 38.48 -10.22 -75.31
N ASN A 71 39.05 -11.44 -75.34
CA ASN A 71 40.46 -11.68 -75.03
C ASN A 71 41.38 -11.57 -76.26
N SER A 72 40.81 -11.49 -77.46
CA SER A 72 41.59 -11.39 -78.70
C SER A 72 41.95 -9.94 -79.01
N GLN A 73 43.15 -9.70 -79.56
CA GLN A 73 43.56 -8.36 -80.01
C GLN A 73 42.87 -7.90 -81.31
N GLY A 74 42.08 -8.77 -81.95
CA GLY A 74 41.46 -8.52 -83.26
C GLY A 74 40.10 -7.82 -83.22
N PHE A 75 39.52 -7.61 -82.03
CA PHE A 75 38.20 -6.97 -81.88
C PHE A 75 38.30 -5.65 -81.14
N GLU A 76 37.66 -4.62 -81.70
CA GLU A 76 37.43 -3.36 -81.00
C GLU A 76 36.28 -3.53 -79.99
N VAL A 77 36.55 -3.29 -78.71
CA VAL A 77 35.57 -3.46 -77.63
C VAL A 77 35.01 -2.11 -77.23
N HIS A 78 33.71 -1.92 -77.47
CA HIS A 78 32.97 -0.75 -77.03
C HIS A 78 32.07 -1.10 -75.85
N GLU A 79 32.23 -0.37 -74.74
CA GLU A 79 31.38 -0.51 -73.57
C GLU A 79 30.32 0.59 -73.55
N LEU A 80 29.04 0.19 -73.41
CA LEU A 80 27.93 1.13 -73.32
C LEU A 80 27.80 1.63 -71.87
N SER A 81 28.06 2.91 -71.66
CA SER A 81 28.12 3.50 -70.31
C SER A 81 26.77 4.04 -69.79
N LEU A 82 25.83 4.36 -70.67
CA LEU A 82 24.51 4.90 -70.29
C LEU A 82 23.49 3.77 -70.14
N GLN A 83 22.79 3.73 -69.00
CA GLN A 83 21.78 2.71 -68.73
C GLN A 83 20.50 3.33 -68.09
N PRO A 84 19.29 2.86 -68.46
CA PRO A 84 18.03 3.48 -68.01
C PRO A 84 17.31 2.77 -66.86
N LEU A 85 17.87 1.70 -66.28
CA LEU A 85 17.15 0.78 -65.39
C LEU A 85 17.61 0.81 -63.92
N LEU A 86 18.91 0.88 -63.68
CA LEU A 86 19.54 0.81 -62.35
C LEU A 86 19.65 2.20 -61.75
N SER A 87 19.54 2.34 -60.43
CA SER A 87 19.84 3.59 -59.74
C SER A 87 21.33 3.92 -59.78
N GLN A 88 21.69 5.21 -59.70
CA GLN A 88 23.10 5.63 -59.72
C GLN A 88 23.93 4.99 -58.59
N PRO A 89 23.43 4.83 -57.35
CA PRO A 89 24.18 4.12 -56.31
C PRO A 89 24.48 2.65 -56.66
N VAL A 90 23.55 1.96 -57.35
CA VAL A 90 23.79 0.58 -57.81
C VAL A 90 24.83 0.56 -58.94
N CYS A 91 24.81 1.51 -59.86
CA CYS A 91 25.83 1.67 -60.89
C CYS A 91 27.23 1.88 -60.32
N ASN A 92 27.36 2.72 -59.28
CA ASN A 92 28.66 2.99 -58.66
C ASN A 92 29.28 1.73 -58.06
N LEU A 93 28.46 0.80 -57.56
CA LEU A 93 28.95 -0.47 -57.03
C LEU A 93 29.41 -1.46 -58.12
N LEU A 94 28.95 -1.28 -59.35
CA LEU A 94 29.38 -2.08 -60.51
C LEU A 94 30.68 -1.54 -61.15
N ALA A 95 31.18 -0.38 -60.71
CA ALA A 95 32.40 0.24 -61.23
C ALA A 95 33.61 -0.71 -61.27
N PRO A 96 33.85 -1.61 -60.29
CA PRO A 96 34.97 -2.55 -60.36
C PRO A 96 34.89 -3.59 -61.48
N PHE A 97 33.71 -3.82 -62.05
CA PHE A 97 33.50 -4.79 -63.12
C PHE A 97 33.32 -4.16 -64.51
N THR A 98 33.41 -2.84 -64.59
CA THR A 98 33.14 -2.05 -65.81
C THR A 98 34.37 -1.21 -66.11
N LYS A 99 34.69 -0.95 -67.38
CA LYS A 99 35.84 -0.08 -67.71
C LYS A 99 35.52 1.38 -67.40
N ASN A 100 34.25 1.76 -67.56
CA ASN A 100 33.75 3.10 -67.28
C ASN A 100 32.64 3.03 -66.24
N VAL A 101 32.57 4.02 -65.35
CA VAL A 101 31.46 4.13 -64.40
C VAL A 101 30.14 4.28 -65.15
N LEU A 102 29.23 3.34 -64.93
CA LEU A 102 27.89 3.36 -65.53
C LEU A 102 27.12 4.61 -65.07
N GLN A 103 26.54 5.32 -66.04
CA GLN A 103 25.70 6.49 -65.82
C GLN A 103 24.23 6.10 -65.92
N SER A 104 23.50 6.33 -64.84
CA SER A 104 22.06 6.12 -64.78
C SER A 104 21.30 7.27 -65.39
N SER A 105 20.44 6.99 -66.35
CA SER A 105 19.38 7.90 -66.80
C SER A 105 18.03 7.64 -66.12
N SER A 106 18.00 6.73 -65.15
CA SER A 106 16.77 6.36 -64.45
C SER A 106 16.41 7.38 -63.36
N THR A 107 15.11 7.66 -63.22
CA THR A 107 14.54 8.36 -62.05
C THR A 107 14.18 7.35 -60.97
N ALA A 108 15.10 6.44 -60.62
CA ALA A 108 14.82 5.31 -59.72
C ALA A 108 14.07 5.76 -58.45
N GLU A 109 12.93 5.12 -58.19
CA GLU A 109 12.10 5.45 -57.03
C GLU A 109 12.86 5.17 -55.72
N ALA A 110 12.70 6.07 -54.75
CA ALA A 110 13.22 5.85 -53.41
C ALA A 110 12.56 4.62 -52.77
N VAL A 111 13.34 3.83 -52.01
CA VAL A 111 12.81 2.69 -51.28
C VAL A 111 11.99 3.19 -50.09
N LYS A 112 10.71 2.83 -50.03
CA LYS A 112 9.83 3.13 -48.91
C LYS A 112 10.36 2.40 -47.68
N GLY A 113 10.55 3.13 -46.59
CA GLY A 113 10.96 2.52 -45.33
C GLY A 113 12.47 2.43 -45.12
N ILE A 114 13.32 2.70 -46.11
CA ILE A 114 14.79 2.65 -46.01
C ILE A 114 15.39 3.81 -46.79
N ALA A 115 16.20 4.65 -46.14
CA ALA A 115 16.79 5.82 -46.80
C ALA A 115 17.92 5.45 -47.78
N GLU A 116 18.76 4.48 -47.40
CA GLU A 116 19.89 4.05 -48.21
C GLU A 116 19.43 3.13 -49.34
N GLN A 117 19.89 3.40 -50.58
CA GLN A 117 19.67 2.51 -51.73
C GLN A 117 20.73 1.41 -51.86
N ALA A 118 21.84 1.52 -51.15
CA ALA A 118 22.96 0.60 -51.23
C ALA A 118 23.58 0.42 -49.84
N GLN A 119 23.62 -0.81 -49.33
CA GLN A 119 24.27 -1.10 -48.04
C GLN A 119 24.81 -2.52 -47.94
N PHE A 120 26.05 -2.68 -47.46
CA PHE A 120 26.64 -3.99 -47.15
C PHE A 120 27.02 -4.08 -45.67
N PHE A 121 26.80 -5.25 -45.07
CA PHE A 121 27.15 -5.58 -43.69
C PHE A 121 28.04 -6.82 -43.66
N ASP A 122 29.27 -6.65 -43.14
CA ASP A 122 30.18 -7.77 -42.88
C ASP A 122 29.75 -8.47 -41.58
N ILE A 123 29.07 -9.60 -41.73
CA ILE A 123 28.54 -10.42 -40.62
C ILE A 123 29.15 -11.81 -40.75
N HIS A 124 30.04 -12.16 -39.82
CA HIS A 124 30.78 -13.43 -39.87
C HIS A 124 29.92 -14.64 -39.50
N ASP A 125 28.86 -14.44 -38.72
CA ASP A 125 27.92 -15.46 -38.27
C ASP A 125 26.73 -15.56 -39.24
N GLU A 126 26.52 -16.75 -39.81
CA GLU A 126 25.48 -16.94 -40.83
C GLU A 126 24.05 -16.83 -40.25
N ASP A 127 23.83 -17.29 -39.01
CA ASP A 127 22.52 -17.18 -38.34
C ASP A 127 22.16 -15.71 -38.09
N GLU A 128 23.13 -14.91 -37.65
CA GLU A 128 22.96 -13.46 -37.52
C GLU A 128 22.65 -12.82 -38.88
N ALA A 129 23.39 -13.17 -39.94
CA ALA A 129 23.13 -12.64 -41.29
C ALA A 129 21.72 -13.00 -41.78
N PHE A 130 21.29 -14.26 -41.62
CA PHE A 130 19.93 -14.68 -41.99
C PHE A 130 18.87 -13.99 -41.16
N SER A 131 19.12 -13.78 -39.86
CA SER A 131 18.23 -13.05 -38.97
C SER A 131 18.10 -11.58 -39.37
N MET A 132 19.18 -10.96 -39.85
CA MET A 132 19.17 -9.60 -40.41
C MET A 132 18.32 -9.54 -41.68
N ILE A 133 18.57 -10.45 -42.62
CA ILE A 133 17.85 -10.54 -43.90
C ILE A 133 16.36 -10.75 -43.66
N ALA A 134 15.98 -11.72 -42.82
CA ALA A 134 14.59 -12.06 -42.58
C ALA A 134 13.81 -10.89 -41.96
N ARG A 135 14.45 -10.12 -41.06
CA ARG A 135 13.86 -8.91 -40.47
C ARG A 135 13.75 -7.75 -41.46
N LEU A 136 14.73 -7.58 -42.33
CA LEU A 136 14.66 -6.59 -43.40
C LEU A 136 13.54 -6.92 -44.39
N CYS A 137 13.40 -8.19 -44.77
CA CYS A 137 12.31 -8.67 -45.62
C CYS A 137 10.95 -8.38 -44.99
N LEU A 138 10.77 -8.72 -43.70
CA LEU A 138 9.55 -8.40 -42.97
C LEU A 138 9.28 -6.89 -42.96
N HIS A 139 10.29 -6.06 -42.73
CA HIS A 139 10.16 -4.60 -42.75
C HIS A 139 9.69 -4.08 -44.11
N LEU A 140 10.25 -4.60 -45.21
CA LEU A 140 9.80 -4.26 -46.56
C LEU A 140 8.36 -4.72 -46.81
N GLN A 141 7.99 -5.92 -46.37
CA GLN A 141 6.61 -6.41 -46.47
C GLN A 141 5.63 -5.47 -45.74
N THR A 142 5.97 -4.96 -44.56
CA THR A 142 5.12 -3.98 -43.85
C THR A 142 4.97 -2.64 -44.58
N HIS A 143 5.86 -2.33 -45.53
CA HIS A 143 5.79 -1.17 -46.42
C HIS A 143 5.03 -1.45 -47.73
N GLY A 144 4.43 -2.64 -47.85
CA GLY A 144 3.63 -3.05 -49.02
C GLY A 144 4.46 -3.53 -50.21
N TYR A 145 5.69 -3.98 -49.98
CA TYR A 145 6.47 -4.64 -51.03
C TYR A 145 6.05 -6.10 -51.17
N GLU A 146 5.67 -6.48 -52.39
CA GLU A 146 5.24 -7.84 -52.70
C GLU A 146 6.44 -8.76 -52.99
N PRO A 147 6.29 -10.09 -52.95
CA PRO A 147 7.36 -11.04 -53.29
C PRO A 147 7.99 -10.84 -54.69
N GLY A 148 7.28 -10.19 -55.63
CA GLY A 148 7.82 -9.83 -56.94
C GLY A 148 8.67 -8.55 -56.94
N ASP A 149 8.54 -7.69 -55.94
CA ASP A 149 9.32 -6.45 -55.84
C ASP A 149 10.71 -6.69 -55.22
N VAL A 150 10.81 -7.67 -54.31
CA VAL A 150 12.02 -7.95 -53.53
C VAL A 150 12.54 -9.35 -53.86
N ALA A 151 13.77 -9.44 -54.36
CA ALA A 151 14.46 -10.70 -54.56
C ALA A 151 15.48 -10.93 -53.44
N VAL A 152 15.34 -12.01 -52.69
CA VAL A 152 16.35 -12.47 -51.74
C VAL A 152 17.19 -13.53 -52.43
N VAL A 153 18.45 -13.24 -52.72
CA VAL A 153 19.35 -14.15 -53.47
C VAL A 153 20.46 -14.64 -52.54
N SER A 154 20.57 -15.96 -52.42
CA SER A 154 21.65 -16.61 -51.70
C SER A 154 22.81 -16.88 -52.64
N LEU A 155 23.93 -16.21 -52.40
CA LEU A 155 25.21 -16.45 -53.04
C LEU A 155 26.03 -17.34 -52.12
N ALA A 156 25.96 -18.64 -52.35
CA ALA A 156 26.83 -19.60 -51.71
C ALA A 156 27.09 -20.72 -52.73
N PRO A 157 28.34 -21.20 -52.88
CA PRO A 157 28.65 -22.33 -53.78
C PRO A 157 27.76 -23.55 -53.48
N ASN A 158 27.45 -23.75 -52.19
CA ASN A 158 26.57 -24.79 -51.67
C ASN A 158 25.21 -24.22 -51.22
N ALA A 159 24.56 -23.37 -52.05
CA ALA A 159 23.28 -22.73 -51.72
C ALA A 159 22.18 -23.70 -51.24
N GLY A 160 22.28 -24.99 -51.58
CA GLY A 160 21.38 -26.04 -51.09
C GLY A 160 21.41 -26.26 -49.56
N ALA A 161 22.49 -25.89 -48.87
CA ALA A 161 22.61 -26.05 -47.42
C ALA A 161 22.14 -24.83 -46.62
N SER A 162 22.39 -23.61 -47.11
CA SER A 162 22.11 -22.35 -46.39
C SER A 162 20.73 -21.76 -46.67
N ALA A 163 20.18 -21.97 -47.88
CA ALA A 163 18.86 -21.44 -48.23
C ALA A 163 17.70 -21.96 -47.36
N PRO A 164 17.66 -23.25 -46.94
CA PRO A 164 16.57 -23.78 -46.11
C PRO A 164 16.42 -23.06 -44.76
N GLU A 165 17.53 -22.71 -44.12
CA GLU A 165 17.53 -22.05 -42.82
C GLU A 165 17.00 -20.60 -42.91
N LEU A 166 17.43 -19.86 -43.93
CA LEU A 166 16.90 -18.54 -44.21
C LEU A 166 15.39 -18.58 -44.53
N VAL A 167 14.95 -19.56 -45.32
CA VAL A 167 13.53 -19.80 -45.61
C VAL A 167 12.75 -20.12 -44.32
N GLN A 168 13.33 -20.91 -43.41
CA GLN A 168 12.72 -21.22 -42.12
C GLN A 168 12.55 -19.96 -41.26
N LYS A 169 13.55 -19.07 -41.21
CA LYS A 169 13.45 -17.79 -40.48
C LYS A 169 12.39 -16.86 -41.07
N LEU A 170 12.30 -16.78 -42.40
CA LEU A 170 11.24 -16.01 -43.08
C LEU A 170 9.84 -16.55 -42.73
N ARG A 171 9.66 -17.88 -42.73
CA ARG A 171 8.40 -18.53 -42.34
C ARG A 171 8.03 -18.25 -40.88
N HIS A 172 8.99 -18.30 -39.95
CA HIS A 172 8.75 -17.97 -38.54
C HIS A 172 8.24 -16.54 -38.35
N LEU A 173 8.73 -15.60 -39.18
CA LEU A 173 8.29 -14.21 -39.19
C LEU A 173 7.03 -13.97 -40.04
N ARG A 174 6.41 -15.02 -40.61
CA ARG A 174 5.27 -14.91 -41.54
C ARG A 174 5.56 -13.98 -42.74
N CYS A 175 6.81 -14.00 -43.20
CA CYS A 175 7.26 -13.25 -44.36
C CYS A 175 7.06 -14.07 -45.64
N ALA A 176 6.42 -13.47 -46.65
CA ALA A 176 6.05 -14.11 -47.91
C ALA A 176 7.14 -14.06 -49.00
N HIS A 177 8.20 -13.27 -48.79
CA HIS A 177 9.32 -13.18 -49.72
C HIS A 177 10.03 -14.53 -49.93
N VAL A 178 10.49 -14.75 -51.16
CA VAL A 178 11.09 -16.02 -51.60
C VAL A 178 12.61 -15.88 -51.70
N VAL A 179 13.32 -16.93 -51.28
CA VAL A 179 14.78 -17.04 -51.43
C VAL A 179 15.11 -17.77 -52.73
N TRP A 180 16.00 -17.19 -53.52
CA TRP A 180 16.44 -17.71 -54.80
C TRP A 180 17.92 -18.07 -54.76
N THR A 181 18.31 -19.05 -55.57
CA THR A 181 19.72 -19.18 -56.00
C THR A 181 19.95 -18.23 -57.17
N LEU A 182 21.20 -17.82 -57.41
CA LEU A 182 21.51 -16.94 -58.54
C LEU A 182 21.03 -17.52 -59.88
N LYS A 183 21.22 -18.83 -60.08
CA LYS A 183 20.78 -19.55 -61.30
C LYS A 183 19.26 -19.53 -61.48
N ALA A 184 18.49 -19.65 -60.40
CA ALA A 184 17.03 -19.63 -60.45
C ALA A 184 16.46 -18.21 -60.56
N PHE A 185 17.16 -17.22 -60.00
CA PHE A 185 16.78 -15.82 -60.10
C PHE A 185 17.04 -15.26 -61.50
N TYR A 186 18.17 -15.57 -62.12
CA TYR A 186 18.55 -15.03 -63.44
C TYR A 186 17.74 -15.70 -64.57
N PRO A 187 17.18 -14.96 -65.56
CA PRO A 187 17.38 -13.54 -65.88
C PRO A 187 16.31 -12.59 -65.30
N GLY A 188 15.67 -12.97 -64.20
CA GLY A 188 14.65 -12.18 -63.51
C GLY A 188 15.12 -10.80 -63.06
N TRP A 189 14.16 -9.95 -62.70
CA TRP A 189 14.37 -8.56 -62.29
C TRP A 189 13.62 -8.27 -61.00
N CYS A 190 14.15 -7.36 -60.19
CA CYS A 190 13.52 -6.90 -58.96
C CYS A 190 13.69 -5.39 -58.78
N LYS A 191 12.89 -4.79 -57.91
CA LYS A 191 13.10 -3.41 -57.46
C LYS A 191 14.21 -3.36 -56.42
N ILE A 192 14.15 -4.29 -55.45
CA ILE A 192 15.07 -4.36 -54.33
C ILE A 192 15.71 -5.74 -54.30
N LEU A 193 17.03 -5.77 -54.25
CA LEU A 193 17.80 -7.00 -54.12
C LEU A 193 18.38 -7.11 -52.71
N ILE A 194 18.16 -8.24 -52.07
CA ILE A 194 18.80 -8.60 -50.81
C ILE A 194 19.72 -9.79 -51.05
N LEU A 195 21.01 -9.61 -50.79
CA LEU A 195 22.04 -10.61 -51.01
C LEU A 195 22.48 -11.23 -49.69
N PHE A 196 22.46 -12.55 -49.63
CA PHE A 196 23.30 -13.27 -48.67
C PHE A 196 24.63 -13.62 -49.36
N ILE A 197 25.74 -13.21 -48.76
CA ILE A 197 27.10 -13.43 -49.28
C ILE A 197 27.79 -14.47 -48.37
N GLY A 198 27.72 -15.72 -48.81
CA GLY A 198 28.35 -16.86 -48.13
C GLY A 198 29.83 -16.99 -48.47
N THR A 199 30.48 -17.93 -47.79
CA THR A 199 31.89 -18.27 -48.05
C THR A 199 32.10 -18.78 -49.49
N GLY A 200 33.14 -18.27 -50.17
CA GLY A 200 33.45 -18.66 -51.55
C GLY A 200 32.55 -18.04 -52.63
N SER A 201 31.78 -17.00 -52.28
CA SER A 201 31.05 -16.20 -53.28
C SER A 201 32.03 -15.49 -54.23
N GLN A 202 31.69 -15.44 -55.51
CA GLN A 202 32.51 -14.78 -56.54
C GLN A 202 31.97 -13.38 -56.87
N GLY A 203 32.85 -12.43 -57.19
CA GLY A 203 32.45 -11.05 -57.49
C GLY A 203 31.57 -10.96 -58.72
N ALA A 204 31.83 -11.80 -59.71
CA ALA A 204 30.99 -11.92 -60.90
C ALA A 204 29.54 -12.30 -60.56
N ASP A 205 29.32 -13.15 -59.55
CA ASP A 205 27.98 -13.56 -59.11
C ASP A 205 27.24 -12.42 -58.40
N ILE A 206 27.97 -11.63 -57.60
CA ILE A 206 27.45 -10.41 -56.96
C ILE A 206 27.05 -9.41 -58.05
N ALA A 207 27.95 -9.14 -59.01
CA ALA A 207 27.69 -8.22 -60.12
C ALA A 207 26.48 -8.66 -60.94
N ALA A 208 26.42 -9.94 -61.30
CA ALA A 208 25.31 -10.56 -62.01
C ALA A 208 23.97 -10.28 -61.31
N ALA A 209 23.90 -10.53 -60.01
CA ALA A 209 22.70 -10.29 -59.23
C ALA A 209 22.33 -8.79 -59.20
N MET A 210 23.32 -7.92 -58.98
CA MET A 210 23.12 -6.47 -58.87
C MET A 210 22.62 -5.82 -60.15
N THR A 211 23.04 -6.30 -61.33
CA THR A 211 22.52 -5.81 -62.61
C THR A 211 21.02 -6.07 -62.80
N ARG A 212 20.39 -6.88 -61.93
CA ARG A 212 18.96 -7.18 -61.94
C ARG A 212 18.15 -6.37 -60.92
N ALA A 213 18.79 -5.45 -60.20
CA ALA A 213 18.19 -4.66 -59.12
C ALA A 213 17.99 -3.20 -59.51
N ARG A 214 16.75 -2.78 -59.74
CA ARG A 214 16.48 -1.44 -60.30
C ARG A 214 16.73 -0.30 -59.31
N SER A 215 16.30 -0.45 -58.06
CA SER A 215 16.24 0.66 -57.10
C SER A 215 17.31 0.56 -56.02
N ALA A 216 17.45 -0.62 -55.39
CA ALA A 216 18.33 -0.79 -54.24
C ALA A 216 18.93 -2.19 -54.11
N VAL A 217 20.09 -2.26 -53.44
CA VAL A 217 20.84 -3.48 -53.14
C VAL A 217 21.29 -3.47 -51.68
N TYR A 218 21.00 -4.55 -50.95
CA TYR A 218 21.43 -4.75 -49.57
C TYR A 218 22.14 -6.10 -49.41
N GLY A 219 23.41 -6.09 -48.99
CA GLY A 219 24.21 -7.31 -48.82
C GLY A 219 24.54 -7.64 -47.36
N PHE A 220 24.48 -8.91 -47.00
CA PHE A 220 24.75 -9.41 -45.66
C PHE A 220 25.55 -10.72 -45.72
N GLY A 221 26.59 -10.84 -44.92
CA GLY A 221 27.38 -12.07 -44.82
C GLY A 221 28.87 -11.79 -44.70
N ARG A 222 29.70 -12.79 -44.99
CA ARG A 222 31.15 -12.68 -44.78
C ARG A 222 31.82 -12.09 -46.03
N LEU A 223 32.14 -10.81 -45.97
CA LEU A 223 32.69 -10.05 -47.11
C LEU A 223 34.19 -10.30 -47.29
N SER A 224 34.88 -10.70 -46.23
CA SER A 224 36.34 -10.92 -46.15
C SER A 224 36.84 -12.18 -46.88
N ASN A 225 36.00 -13.18 -47.11
CA ASN A 225 36.38 -14.49 -47.68
C ASN A 225 35.89 -14.69 -49.13
N ALA A 226 35.62 -13.59 -49.82
CA ALA A 226 35.24 -13.58 -51.22
C ALA A 226 36.45 -13.23 -52.10
N ASP A 227 36.39 -13.51 -53.40
CA ASP A 227 37.50 -13.25 -54.33
C ASP A 227 37.93 -11.77 -54.37
N GLU A 228 39.10 -11.49 -54.95
CA GLU A 228 39.65 -10.13 -55.10
C GLU A 228 38.62 -9.17 -55.74
N SER A 229 37.80 -9.68 -56.66
CA SER A 229 36.72 -8.93 -57.30
C SER A 229 35.63 -8.51 -56.30
N CYS A 230 35.19 -9.38 -55.38
CA CYS A 230 34.26 -9.01 -54.30
C CYS A 230 34.86 -7.96 -53.36
N GLN A 231 36.14 -8.11 -53.01
CA GLN A 231 36.82 -7.14 -52.16
C GLN A 231 36.87 -5.76 -52.81
N ASN A 232 37.03 -5.68 -54.14
CA ASN A 232 37.00 -4.42 -54.86
C ASN A 232 35.62 -3.74 -54.82
N VAL A 233 34.52 -4.48 -55.00
CA VAL A 233 33.15 -3.95 -54.79
C VAL A 233 32.98 -3.36 -53.41
N PHE A 234 33.47 -4.10 -52.42
CA PHE A 234 33.39 -3.68 -51.04
C PHE A 234 34.28 -2.48 -50.73
N ASN A 235 35.49 -2.42 -51.27
CA ASN A 235 36.40 -1.28 -51.14
C ASN A 235 35.80 -0.03 -51.78
N THR A 236 35.25 -0.14 -53.00
CA THR A 236 34.52 0.96 -53.64
C THR A 236 33.35 1.44 -52.77
N PHE A 237 32.64 0.53 -52.12
CA PHE A 237 31.59 0.89 -51.15
C PHE A 237 32.16 1.56 -49.88
N LEU A 238 33.22 1.04 -49.28
CA LEU A 238 33.84 1.57 -48.07
C LEU A 238 34.48 2.96 -48.28
N GLU A 239 35.11 3.16 -49.44
CA GLU A 239 35.69 4.44 -49.85
C GLU A 239 34.61 5.52 -49.98
N SER A 240 33.43 5.17 -50.51
CA SER A 240 32.29 6.07 -50.57
C SER A 240 31.77 6.50 -49.18
N ARG A 241 32.10 5.76 -48.11
CA ARG A 241 31.57 5.93 -46.76
C ARG A 241 32.56 6.46 -45.71
N GLN A 242 33.75 6.91 -46.14
CA GLN A 242 34.81 7.39 -45.23
C GLN A 242 35.07 6.43 -44.04
N ARG A 243 35.02 5.10 -44.27
CA ARG A 243 35.27 4.05 -43.25
C ARG A 243 34.33 4.04 -42.03
N SER A 244 33.15 4.67 -42.11
CA SER A 244 32.14 4.56 -41.05
C SER A 244 31.48 3.16 -41.02
N ARG A 245 31.11 2.68 -39.82
CA ARG A 245 30.38 1.39 -39.70
C ARG A 245 29.08 1.42 -40.49
N PRO A 246 28.70 0.31 -41.17
CA PRO A 246 27.48 0.23 -41.96
C PRO A 246 26.23 0.38 -41.09
N PHE A 247 25.21 1.05 -41.60
CA PHE A 247 23.91 1.21 -40.94
C PHE A 247 22.80 1.40 -41.96
N LEU A 248 21.57 1.05 -41.58
CA LEU A 248 20.34 1.33 -42.31
C LEU A 248 19.48 2.33 -41.53
N SER A 249 19.03 3.37 -42.20
CA SER A 249 18.08 4.36 -41.69
C SER A 249 16.68 3.94 -42.10
N VAL A 250 16.02 3.19 -41.23
CA VAL A 250 14.69 2.65 -41.50
C VAL A 250 13.60 3.52 -40.88
N SER A 251 12.45 3.66 -41.55
CA SER A 251 11.28 4.35 -41.01
C SER A 251 10.14 3.37 -40.77
N CYS A 252 9.33 3.59 -39.74
CA CYS A 252 8.15 2.76 -39.50
C CYS A 252 6.95 3.36 -40.25
N ILE A 253 6.19 2.53 -40.98
CA ILE A 253 4.98 2.96 -41.71
C ILE A 253 3.93 3.64 -40.80
N ARG A 254 3.86 3.21 -39.53
CA ARG A 254 2.95 3.76 -38.51
C ARG A 254 3.49 5.00 -37.78
N HIS A 255 4.78 5.29 -37.93
CA HIS A 255 5.42 6.47 -37.34
C HIS A 255 6.21 7.22 -38.41
N PRO A 256 5.52 7.83 -39.40
CA PRO A 256 6.16 8.57 -40.47
C PRO A 256 7.01 9.71 -39.88
N GLY A 257 8.15 9.99 -40.52
CA GLY A 257 9.10 11.01 -40.06
C GLY A 257 10.03 10.57 -38.92
N THR A 258 9.79 9.41 -38.30
CA THR A 258 10.78 8.81 -37.40
C THR A 258 11.81 8.03 -38.21
N VAL A 259 13.07 8.45 -38.13
CA VAL A 259 14.22 7.67 -38.62
C VAL A 259 14.77 6.81 -37.48
N ILE A 260 14.88 5.51 -37.71
CA ILE A 260 15.43 4.52 -36.80
C ILE A 260 16.70 3.94 -37.43
N ARG A 261 17.84 4.21 -36.82
CA ARG A 261 19.12 3.68 -37.29
C ARG A 261 19.33 2.25 -36.82
N ILE A 262 19.67 1.33 -37.72
CA ILE A 262 19.96 -0.08 -37.44
C ILE A 262 21.40 -0.41 -37.87
N GLU A 263 22.21 -0.85 -36.92
CA GLU A 263 23.63 -1.21 -37.15
C GLU A 263 23.90 -2.71 -37.05
N SER A 264 23.02 -3.45 -36.35
CA SER A 264 23.18 -4.88 -36.11
C SER A 264 21.83 -5.57 -35.99
N VAL A 265 21.86 -6.90 -36.02
CA VAL A 265 20.67 -7.74 -35.76
C VAL A 265 20.06 -7.39 -34.42
N ARG A 266 20.87 -7.32 -33.35
CA ARG A 266 20.41 -7.02 -31.98
C ARG A 266 19.69 -5.67 -31.90
N ASP A 267 20.20 -4.69 -32.64
CA ASP A 267 19.55 -3.39 -32.77
C ASP A 267 18.19 -3.49 -33.45
N PHE A 268 18.11 -4.28 -34.53
CA PHE A 268 16.85 -4.60 -35.19
C PHE A 268 15.86 -5.26 -34.21
N GLN A 269 16.30 -6.26 -33.42
CA GLN A 269 15.44 -6.95 -32.45
C GLN A 269 14.97 -6.05 -31.31
N ARG A 270 15.83 -5.13 -30.85
CA ARG A 270 15.49 -4.19 -29.79
C ARG A 270 14.56 -3.09 -30.26
N LYS A 271 14.68 -2.66 -31.51
CA LYS A 271 13.93 -1.52 -32.08
C LYS A 271 12.65 -1.94 -32.79
N PHE A 272 12.52 -3.20 -33.21
CA PHE A 272 11.36 -3.74 -33.91
C PHE A 272 10.89 -5.08 -33.35
N GLN A 273 9.57 -5.25 -33.35
CA GLN A 273 8.87 -6.46 -32.96
C GLN A 273 8.93 -7.51 -34.07
N GLN A 274 8.56 -8.75 -33.76
CA GLN A 274 8.47 -9.85 -34.73
C GLN A 274 7.34 -9.67 -35.75
N THR A 275 6.45 -8.69 -35.55
CA THR A 275 5.41 -8.29 -36.51
C THR A 275 5.89 -7.23 -37.51
N GLY A 276 7.12 -6.70 -37.36
CA GLY A 276 7.62 -5.58 -38.16
C GLY A 276 7.20 -4.19 -37.63
N ALA A 277 6.40 -4.13 -36.57
CA ALA A 277 6.11 -2.88 -35.87
C ALA A 277 7.34 -2.39 -35.08
N CYS A 278 7.59 -1.08 -35.04
CA CYS A 278 8.67 -0.57 -34.18
C CYS A 278 8.31 -0.66 -32.69
N ASN A 279 9.28 -0.49 -31.80
CA ASN A 279 9.06 -0.53 -30.35
C ASN A 279 8.74 0.84 -29.73
N LYS A 280 8.53 1.88 -30.55
CA LYS A 280 8.06 3.18 -30.05
C LYS A 280 6.60 3.10 -29.57
N PRO A 281 6.19 3.94 -28.60
CA PRO A 281 4.79 4.02 -28.19
C PRO A 281 3.89 4.37 -29.38
N CYS A 282 2.71 3.77 -29.45
CA CYS A 282 1.77 3.95 -30.54
C CYS A 282 1.38 5.43 -30.69
N GLY A 283 0.96 6.07 -29.59
CA GLY A 283 0.67 7.50 -29.55
C GLY A 283 -0.62 7.92 -30.28
N VAL A 284 -1.38 6.98 -30.84
CA VAL A 284 -2.67 7.27 -31.48
C VAL A 284 -3.68 7.72 -30.42
N LYS A 285 -4.40 8.82 -30.71
CA LYS A 285 -5.44 9.35 -29.84
C LYS A 285 -6.67 8.46 -29.85
N GLN A 286 -6.98 7.85 -28.72
CA GLN A 286 -8.15 7.00 -28.51
C GLN A 286 -9.44 7.85 -28.36
N PRO A 287 -10.64 7.26 -28.51
CA PRO A 287 -11.92 7.97 -28.36
C PRO A 287 -12.11 8.63 -26.99
N CYS A 288 -11.48 8.09 -25.95
CA CYS A 288 -11.49 8.66 -24.61
C CYS A 288 -10.59 9.91 -24.46
N GLY A 289 -9.84 10.27 -25.49
CA GLY A 289 -8.92 11.41 -25.52
C GLY A 289 -7.48 11.08 -25.12
N HIS A 290 -7.23 9.91 -24.53
CA HIS A 290 -5.88 9.46 -24.17
C HIS A 290 -5.08 8.99 -25.39
N LEU A 291 -3.75 9.05 -25.30
CA LEU A 291 -2.85 8.50 -26.30
C LEU A 291 -2.58 7.03 -25.97
N CYS A 292 -2.63 6.15 -26.97
CA CYS A 292 -2.27 4.75 -26.80
C CYS A 292 -0.82 4.62 -26.31
N VAL A 293 -0.65 4.01 -25.13
CA VAL A 293 0.65 3.79 -24.49
C VAL A 293 1.30 2.46 -24.87
N ASP A 294 0.56 1.58 -25.54
CA ASP A 294 1.09 0.32 -26.04
C ASP A 294 2.18 0.58 -27.08
N ARG A 295 3.07 -0.39 -27.28
CA ARG A 295 4.05 -0.34 -28.38
C ARG A 295 3.32 -0.33 -29.71
N CYS A 296 3.93 0.22 -30.75
CA CYS A 296 3.41 0.21 -32.12
C CYS A 296 2.84 -1.18 -32.46
N HIS A 297 1.60 -1.28 -32.87
CA HIS A 297 0.94 -2.58 -33.07
C HIS A 297 0.04 -2.58 -34.29
N GLU A 298 -0.30 -3.79 -34.73
CA GLU A 298 -1.32 -4.05 -35.74
C GLU A 298 -2.57 -4.52 -35.04
N GLY A 299 -3.68 -3.82 -35.22
CA GLY A 299 -4.97 -4.21 -34.67
C GLY A 299 -5.73 -3.08 -34.00
N GLU A 300 -6.90 -3.42 -33.48
CA GLU A 300 -7.77 -2.49 -32.78
C GLU A 300 -7.15 -2.04 -31.46
N HIS A 301 -7.34 -0.75 -31.17
CA HIS A 301 -6.98 -0.22 -29.86
C HIS A 301 -7.94 -0.75 -28.81
N PRO A 302 -7.46 -1.13 -27.61
CA PRO A 302 -8.33 -1.62 -26.55
C PRO A 302 -9.41 -0.58 -26.22
N ARG A 303 -10.67 -1.03 -26.17
CA ARG A 303 -11.82 -0.18 -25.86
C ARG A 303 -11.77 0.36 -24.41
N SER A 304 -11.08 -0.35 -23.54
CA SER A 304 -10.91 0.01 -22.12
C SER A 304 -9.57 0.72 -21.91
N CYS A 305 -9.62 2.02 -21.63
CA CYS A 305 -8.44 2.80 -21.26
C CYS A 305 -8.23 2.76 -19.75
N TYR A 306 -7.10 2.21 -19.30
CA TYR A 306 -6.74 2.11 -17.88
C TYR A 306 -5.89 3.28 -17.38
N GLN A 307 -5.64 4.28 -18.21
CA GLN A 307 -4.91 5.48 -17.80
C GLN A 307 -5.72 6.33 -16.80
N PRO A 308 -5.05 7.14 -15.96
CA PRO A 308 -5.73 8.07 -15.07
C PRO A 308 -6.65 9.01 -15.84
N CYS A 309 -7.90 9.15 -15.40
CA CYS A 309 -8.88 9.93 -16.14
C CYS A 309 -8.48 11.43 -16.21
N LEU A 310 -8.32 11.97 -17.42
CA LEU A 310 -8.02 13.40 -17.65
C LEU A 310 -9.19 14.35 -17.37
N LYS A 311 -10.36 13.84 -16.94
CA LYS A 311 -11.54 14.66 -16.66
C LYS A 311 -11.46 15.30 -15.28
N THR A 312 -12.03 16.49 -15.16
CA THR A 312 -12.27 17.14 -13.88
C THR A 312 -13.72 16.93 -13.45
N ILE A 313 -13.95 16.64 -12.16
CA ILE A 313 -15.26 16.18 -11.65
C ILE A 313 -16.09 17.24 -10.92
N CYS A 314 -15.60 18.47 -10.76
CA CYS A 314 -16.31 19.55 -10.07
C CYS A 314 -15.96 20.92 -10.65
N SER A 315 -16.70 21.95 -10.22
CA SER A 315 -16.53 23.35 -10.65
C SER A 315 -15.12 23.90 -10.36
N ARG A 316 -14.49 23.41 -9.29
CA ARG A 316 -13.13 23.76 -8.85
C ARG A 316 -12.04 22.99 -9.61
N ARG A 317 -12.41 22.24 -10.65
CA ARG A 317 -11.51 21.52 -11.56
C ARG A 317 -10.63 20.45 -10.88
N HIS A 318 -11.08 19.83 -9.79
CA HIS A 318 -10.34 18.72 -9.20
C HIS A 318 -10.26 17.51 -10.16
N PRO A 319 -9.08 16.87 -10.29
CA PRO A 319 -8.87 15.76 -11.20
C PRO A 319 -9.64 14.51 -10.73
N CYS A 320 -10.14 13.74 -11.69
CA CYS A 320 -10.72 12.44 -11.41
C CYS A 320 -9.61 11.45 -10.97
N ARG A 321 -9.80 10.76 -9.83
CA ARG A 321 -8.87 9.72 -9.36
C ARG A 321 -9.13 8.34 -9.95
N ASN A 322 -10.21 8.18 -10.72
CA ASN A 322 -10.59 6.91 -11.33
C ASN A 322 -9.81 6.65 -12.62
N ARG A 323 -9.76 5.39 -13.05
CA ARG A 323 -9.26 5.03 -14.38
C ARG A 323 -10.22 5.51 -15.46
N CYS A 324 -9.74 5.76 -16.67
CA CYS A 324 -10.57 6.29 -17.74
C CYS A 324 -11.75 5.36 -18.14
N CYS A 325 -11.58 4.04 -18.00
CA CYS A 325 -12.62 3.05 -18.24
C CYS A 325 -13.68 3.00 -17.12
N GLU A 326 -13.42 3.62 -15.97
CA GLU A 326 -14.35 3.69 -14.85
C GLU A 326 -15.21 4.95 -14.95
N ARG A 327 -16.48 4.86 -14.53
CA ARG A 327 -17.33 6.05 -14.43
C ARG A 327 -16.73 7.02 -13.41
N CYS A 328 -16.61 8.29 -13.76
CA CYS A 328 -16.13 9.32 -12.85
C CYS A 328 -17.07 9.44 -11.64
N THR A 329 -16.50 9.71 -10.45
CA THR A 329 -17.30 9.94 -9.25
C THR A 329 -18.15 11.20 -9.40
N GLN A 330 -19.39 11.16 -8.91
CA GLN A 330 -20.28 12.31 -8.93
C GLN A 330 -20.07 13.28 -7.76
N HIS A 331 -19.36 12.84 -6.71
CA HIS A 331 -19.06 13.66 -5.54
C HIS A 331 -17.55 13.80 -5.35
N CYS A 332 -17.06 15.04 -5.46
CA CYS A 332 -15.66 15.37 -5.22
C CYS A 332 -15.35 15.32 -3.72
N ARG A 333 -14.50 14.36 -3.31
CA ARG A 333 -14.07 14.16 -1.91
C ARG A 333 -12.77 14.89 -1.55
N GLU A 334 -12.22 15.70 -2.45
CA GLU A 334 -11.06 16.55 -2.13
C GLU A 334 -11.44 17.50 -1.00
N GLU A 335 -10.56 17.60 0.00
CA GLU A 335 -10.76 18.51 1.13
C GLU A 335 -10.52 19.94 0.67
N VAL A 336 -11.52 20.78 0.87
CA VAL A 336 -11.42 22.20 0.56
C VAL A 336 -11.62 23.01 1.83
N THR A 337 -10.76 23.99 2.05
CA THR A 337 -10.92 24.99 3.09
C THR A 337 -11.66 26.18 2.52
N ALA A 338 -12.73 26.62 3.18
CA ALA A 338 -13.41 27.87 2.83
C ALA A 338 -13.89 28.60 4.08
N THR A 339 -14.07 29.91 3.92
CA THR A 339 -14.54 30.80 4.98
C THR A 339 -16.07 30.75 5.06
N LEU A 340 -16.60 30.41 6.24
CA LEU A 340 -18.03 30.33 6.50
C LEU A 340 -18.66 31.74 6.47
N PRO A 341 -19.73 31.98 5.69
CA PRO A 341 -20.27 33.32 5.48
C PRO A 341 -20.89 33.95 6.73
N TYR A 342 -21.38 33.15 7.69
CA TYR A 342 -22.10 33.65 8.88
C TYR A 342 -21.21 33.94 10.10
N CYS A 343 -19.96 33.46 10.12
CA CYS A 343 -19.05 33.68 11.25
C CYS A 343 -17.61 34.02 10.85
N ALA A 344 -17.30 34.07 9.55
CA ALA A 344 -15.98 34.35 8.98
C ALA A 344 -14.84 33.40 9.43
N HIS A 345 -15.15 32.27 10.06
CA HIS A 345 -14.17 31.23 10.37
C HIS A 345 -13.95 30.31 9.17
N THR A 346 -12.74 29.79 9.04
CA THR A 346 -12.41 28.78 8.02
C THR A 346 -12.76 27.38 8.51
N ALA A 347 -13.37 26.57 7.65
CA ALA A 347 -13.58 25.15 7.90
C ALA A 347 -13.13 24.33 6.69
N THR A 348 -12.65 23.11 6.95
CA THR A 348 -12.24 22.15 5.94
C THR A 348 -13.29 21.05 5.82
N PHE A 349 -13.72 20.76 4.60
CA PHE A 349 -14.73 19.74 4.31
C PHE A 349 -14.61 19.24 2.86
N PRO A 350 -15.24 18.10 2.51
CA PRO A 350 -15.26 17.60 1.14
C PRO A 350 -15.89 18.59 0.15
N CYS A 351 -15.26 18.78 -1.02
CA CYS A 351 -15.66 19.74 -2.06
C CYS A 351 -17.14 19.63 -2.46
N TYR A 352 -17.69 18.41 -2.55
CA TYR A 352 -19.09 18.21 -2.92
C TYR A 352 -20.11 18.85 -1.96
N LYS A 353 -19.72 19.15 -0.71
CA LYS A 353 -20.57 19.85 0.26
C LYS A 353 -20.61 21.37 0.04
N TRP A 354 -19.72 21.89 -0.80
CA TRP A 354 -19.62 23.32 -1.12
C TRP A 354 -20.09 23.66 -2.53
N ASP A 355 -20.03 22.71 -3.46
CA ASP A 355 -20.44 22.91 -4.85
C ASP A 355 -21.95 23.19 -4.96
N THR A 356 -22.32 24.48 -4.99
CA THR A 356 -23.70 24.99 -5.20
C THR A 356 -24.24 24.76 -6.60
N SER A 357 -23.46 24.17 -7.51
CA SER A 357 -23.79 23.97 -8.92
C SER A 357 -24.59 22.70 -9.23
N SER A 358 -24.92 21.87 -8.23
CA SER A 358 -25.80 20.70 -8.42
C SER A 358 -27.27 21.14 -8.30
N ALA A 359 -27.79 21.81 -9.32
CA ALA A 359 -29.17 22.34 -9.39
C ALA A 359 -30.29 21.28 -9.36
N GLN A 360 -30.02 20.04 -8.94
CA GLN A 360 -31.01 18.95 -8.84
C GLN A 360 -31.09 18.33 -7.45
N SER A 361 -30.41 18.87 -6.44
CA SER A 361 -30.72 18.58 -5.05
C SER A 361 -30.21 19.74 -4.19
N PRO A 362 -31.07 20.51 -3.50
CA PRO A 362 -30.62 21.31 -2.37
C PRO A 362 -30.19 20.30 -1.31
N SER A 363 -28.91 19.91 -1.30
CA SER A 363 -28.36 19.17 -0.18
C SER A 363 -28.61 20.03 1.05
N ARG A 364 -29.23 19.43 2.08
CA ARG A 364 -29.47 19.99 3.41
C ARG A 364 -28.17 20.31 4.18
N ASP A 365 -27.06 20.50 3.47
CA ASP A 365 -25.69 20.59 3.96
C ASP A 365 -24.91 21.72 3.25
N GLY A 366 -25.60 22.78 2.82
CA GLY A 366 -24.94 23.94 2.21
C GLY A 366 -24.04 24.71 3.20
N PRO A 367 -23.23 25.67 2.72
CA PRO A 367 -22.30 26.45 3.55
C PRO A 367 -22.98 27.21 4.71
N HIS A 368 -24.26 27.53 4.56
CA HIS A 368 -25.07 28.18 5.60
C HIS A 368 -25.50 27.23 6.73
N GLN A 369 -25.43 25.92 6.55
CA GLN A 369 -25.82 24.90 7.53
C GLN A 369 -24.62 24.18 8.17
N TYR A 370 -23.39 24.42 7.72
CA TYR A 370 -22.20 23.83 8.31
C TYR A 370 -21.99 24.33 9.75
N LYS A 371 -21.91 23.41 10.72
CA LYS A 371 -21.74 23.73 12.15
C LYS A 371 -20.30 24.13 12.46
N CYS A 372 -20.03 25.43 12.66
CA CYS A 372 -18.70 25.92 13.04
C CYS A 372 -18.33 25.43 14.45
N THR A 373 -17.27 24.62 14.54
CA THR A 373 -16.73 24.06 15.79
C THR A 373 -15.62 24.90 16.43
N VAL A 374 -15.27 26.04 15.84
CA VAL A 374 -14.25 26.95 16.40
C VAL A 374 -14.67 27.36 17.81
N PRO A 375 -13.82 27.14 18.84
CA PRO A 375 -14.16 27.48 20.22
C PRO A 375 -14.19 29.00 20.40
N VAL A 376 -15.21 29.49 21.09
CA VAL A 376 -15.40 30.90 21.46
C VAL A 376 -15.62 31.01 22.97
N ASN A 377 -14.99 32.01 23.60
CA ASN A 377 -15.16 32.27 25.03
C ASN A 377 -16.46 33.03 25.28
N VAL A 378 -17.30 32.48 26.15
CA VAL A 378 -18.57 33.10 26.57
C VAL A 378 -18.62 33.23 28.09
N LYS A 379 -19.34 34.25 28.56
CA LYS A 379 -19.52 34.51 30.00
C LYS A 379 -20.79 33.83 30.48
N ARG A 380 -20.67 32.91 31.43
CA ARG A 380 -21.75 32.15 32.06
C ARG A 380 -22.65 33.04 32.92
N ASP A 381 -23.84 32.53 33.28
CA ASP A 381 -24.77 33.23 34.17
C ASP A 381 -24.17 33.48 35.57
N CYS A 382 -23.27 32.59 36.04
CA CYS A 382 -22.53 32.78 37.29
C CYS A 382 -21.39 33.82 37.21
N GLY A 383 -21.12 34.38 36.02
CA GLY A 383 -20.07 35.37 35.76
C GLY A 383 -18.71 34.81 35.32
N HIS A 384 -18.50 33.50 35.41
CA HIS A 384 -17.26 32.83 34.96
C HIS A 384 -17.21 32.64 33.43
N TRP A 385 -16.00 32.48 32.88
CA TRP A 385 -15.80 32.25 31.45
C TRP A 385 -15.81 30.76 31.10
N THR A 386 -16.29 30.40 29.92
CA THR A 386 -16.25 29.03 29.40
C THR A 386 -16.13 29.01 27.88
N GLN A 387 -15.66 27.90 27.33
CA GLN A 387 -15.52 27.69 25.88
C GLN A 387 -16.71 26.90 25.35
N VAL A 388 -17.35 27.44 24.32
CA VAL A 388 -18.42 26.77 23.56
C VAL A 388 -18.12 26.87 22.06
N SER A 389 -18.78 26.08 21.23
CA SER A 389 -18.58 26.18 19.79
C SER A 389 -19.26 27.44 19.21
N CYS A 390 -18.70 28.00 18.13
CA CYS A 390 -19.26 29.16 17.45
C CYS A 390 -20.69 28.91 16.94
N PHE A 391 -21.01 27.69 16.51
CA PHE A 391 -22.36 27.30 16.10
C PHE A 391 -23.38 27.41 17.25
N GLU A 392 -23.03 26.91 18.43
CA GLU A 392 -23.91 26.92 19.60
C GLU A 392 -24.25 28.35 20.05
N ILE A 393 -23.27 29.27 20.04
CA ILE A 393 -23.55 30.66 20.43
C ILE A 393 -24.39 31.40 19.38
N GLN A 394 -24.19 31.13 18.09
CA GLN A 394 -24.98 31.76 17.02
C GLN A 394 -26.45 31.32 17.07
N ALA A 395 -26.73 30.08 17.48
CA ALA A 395 -28.09 29.60 17.69
C ALA A 395 -28.83 30.35 18.82
N VAL A 396 -28.10 30.90 19.79
CA VAL A 396 -28.67 31.54 20.99
C VAL A 396 -28.67 33.08 20.91
N LYS A 397 -27.81 33.70 20.08
CA LYS A 397 -27.70 35.16 19.91
C LYS A 397 -28.99 35.88 19.52
N GLY A 398 -29.93 35.20 18.85
CA GLY A 398 -31.23 35.77 18.45
C GLY A 398 -32.28 35.84 19.57
N VAL A 399 -32.01 35.20 20.71
CA VAL A 399 -32.89 35.15 21.87
C VAL A 399 -32.30 36.11 22.91
N GLY A 400 -33.02 37.12 23.37
CA GLY A 400 -32.52 38.03 24.41
C GLY A 400 -32.23 37.28 25.71
N THR A 401 -30.97 36.90 25.95
CA THR A 401 -30.57 35.97 27.02
C THR A 401 -30.04 36.68 28.26
N SER A 402 -30.87 37.50 28.91
CA SER A 402 -30.51 37.98 30.25
C SER A 402 -30.77 36.87 31.28
N GLY A 403 -29.72 36.13 31.67
CA GLY A 403 -29.73 35.23 32.83
C GLY A 403 -30.24 33.79 32.62
N ARG A 404 -30.23 33.28 31.38
CA ARG A 404 -30.59 31.88 31.05
C ARG A 404 -29.60 31.20 30.09
N LEU A 405 -28.40 31.74 29.96
CA LEU A 405 -27.43 31.25 28.99
C LEU A 405 -27.00 29.80 29.29
N ASP A 406 -26.80 29.48 30.57
CA ASP A 406 -26.35 28.15 31.00
C ASP A 406 -27.40 27.07 30.69
N GLN A 407 -28.70 27.41 30.76
CA GLN A 407 -29.81 26.52 30.42
C GLN A 407 -29.94 26.32 28.91
N LEU A 408 -29.83 27.39 28.12
CA LEU A 408 -30.00 27.32 26.66
C LEU A 408 -28.86 26.55 25.98
N LEU A 409 -27.67 26.59 26.55
CA LEU A 409 -26.50 25.86 26.07
C LEU A 409 -26.28 24.50 26.78
N ASN A 410 -27.19 24.10 27.69
CA ASN A 410 -27.07 22.89 28.51
C ASN A 410 -25.68 22.73 29.17
N LEU A 411 -25.11 23.83 29.68
CA LEU A 411 -23.75 23.83 30.21
C LEU A 411 -23.69 23.06 31.54
N PRO A 412 -22.67 22.22 31.77
CA PRO A 412 -22.48 21.54 33.04
C PRO A 412 -22.28 22.57 34.19
N PRO A 413 -22.55 22.19 35.45
CA PRO A 413 -22.38 23.08 36.59
C PRO A 413 -20.94 23.63 36.65
N CYS A 414 -20.83 24.94 36.92
CA CYS A 414 -19.54 25.62 36.98
C CYS A 414 -18.66 25.06 38.10
N ARG A 415 -17.44 24.64 37.74
CA ARG A 415 -16.44 24.05 38.64
C ARG A 415 -15.35 25.02 39.12
N GLU A 416 -15.46 26.29 38.76
CA GLU A 416 -14.53 27.32 39.23
C GLU A 416 -14.69 27.56 40.74
N ASN A 417 -13.57 27.86 41.41
CA ASN A 417 -13.57 28.15 42.84
C ASN A 417 -14.01 29.60 43.10
N VAL A 418 -14.90 29.78 44.07
CA VAL A 418 -15.38 31.09 44.52
C VAL A 418 -15.31 31.18 46.05
N GLN A 419 -14.97 32.36 46.56
CA GLN A 419 -15.02 32.66 47.99
C GLN A 419 -16.42 33.15 48.35
N VAL A 420 -17.06 32.50 49.32
CA VAL A 420 -18.40 32.84 49.80
C VAL A 420 -18.33 33.30 51.25
N THR A 421 -18.93 34.45 51.54
CA THR A 421 -19.06 35.05 52.88
C THR A 421 -20.53 35.22 53.23
N PRO A 422 -21.13 34.34 54.07
CA PRO A 422 -22.49 34.50 54.56
C PRO A 422 -22.61 35.68 55.54
N LYS A 423 -23.84 36.00 55.97
CA LYS A 423 -24.12 37.11 56.90
C LYS A 423 -23.37 37.01 58.24
N CYS A 424 -22.98 35.81 58.67
CA CYS A 424 -22.17 35.61 59.88
C CYS A 424 -20.73 36.15 59.75
N GLY A 425 -20.29 36.56 58.55
CA GLY A 425 -18.97 37.16 58.30
C GLY A 425 -17.86 36.15 58.02
N HIS A 426 -18.09 34.85 58.20
CA HIS A 426 -17.08 33.82 57.96
C HIS A 426 -16.93 33.49 56.47
N SER A 427 -15.70 33.53 55.93
CA SER A 427 -15.46 33.24 54.51
C SER A 427 -14.98 31.79 54.29
N LYS A 428 -15.45 31.12 53.24
CA LYS A 428 -14.95 29.81 52.79
C LYS A 428 -14.79 29.77 51.27
N THR A 429 -13.71 29.16 50.79
CA THR A 429 -13.51 28.90 49.35
C THR A 429 -14.14 27.57 48.98
N MET A 430 -14.96 27.57 47.93
CA MET A 430 -15.66 26.38 47.47
C MET A 430 -15.97 26.45 45.98
N MET A 431 -16.40 25.33 45.38
CA MET A 431 -16.82 25.28 43.99
C MET A 431 -18.09 26.11 43.75
N CYS A 432 -18.14 26.89 42.67
CA CYS A 432 -19.24 27.82 42.35
C CYS A 432 -20.63 27.17 42.38
N CYS A 433 -20.77 25.93 41.90
CA CYS A 433 -22.04 25.21 41.94
C CYS A 433 -22.55 24.88 43.36
N ASN A 434 -21.66 24.91 44.36
CA ASN A 434 -22.00 24.62 45.76
C ASN A 434 -22.34 25.89 46.56
N LYS A 435 -22.16 27.08 45.98
CA LYS A 435 -22.40 28.38 46.64
C LYS A 435 -23.78 28.50 47.28
N ALA A 436 -24.83 28.02 46.60
CA ALA A 436 -26.21 28.18 47.08
C ALA A 436 -26.56 27.26 48.26
N ARG A 437 -25.78 26.20 48.53
CA ARG A 437 -26.04 25.21 49.57
C ARG A 437 -25.13 25.38 50.79
N TYR A 438 -24.31 26.43 50.83
CA TYR A 438 -23.34 26.60 51.90
C TYR A 438 -23.99 27.16 53.16
N GLU A 439 -23.97 26.38 54.22
CA GLU A 439 -24.27 26.80 55.59
C GLU A 439 -22.97 26.88 56.40
N CYS A 440 -22.88 27.88 57.28
CA CYS A 440 -21.67 28.13 58.06
C CYS A 440 -21.42 27.01 59.07
N ASP A 441 -20.28 26.34 58.96
CA ASP A 441 -19.86 25.22 59.81
C ASP A 441 -18.84 25.59 60.89
N VAL A 442 -18.50 26.89 61.02
CA VAL A 442 -17.57 27.41 62.03
C VAL A 442 -18.13 27.21 63.45
N THR A 443 -17.33 26.71 64.39
CA THR A 443 -17.71 26.59 65.81
C THR A 443 -17.40 27.87 66.60
N VAL A 444 -18.31 28.25 67.48
CA VAL A 444 -18.24 29.45 68.33
C VAL A 444 -18.48 29.10 69.81
N MET A 445 -17.89 29.87 70.72
CA MET A 445 -18.04 29.68 72.17
C MET A 445 -19.23 30.49 72.70
N VAL A 446 -20.05 29.90 73.57
CA VAL A 446 -21.23 30.52 74.18
C VAL A 446 -21.29 30.24 75.68
N GLU A 447 -21.91 31.14 76.44
CA GLU A 447 -22.08 31.03 77.89
C GLU A 447 -23.48 30.50 78.25
N ARG A 448 -23.57 29.54 79.19
CA ARG A 448 -24.82 28.91 79.65
C ARG A 448 -25.48 29.73 80.75
N SER A 449 -26.77 29.49 81.00
CA SER A 449 -27.54 30.12 82.09
C SER A 449 -27.02 29.83 83.50
N CYS A 450 -26.31 28.72 83.73
CA CYS A 450 -25.63 28.42 84.99
C CYS A 450 -24.28 29.14 85.15
N GLY A 451 -23.86 29.98 84.18
CA GLY A 451 -22.59 30.72 84.19
C GLY A 451 -21.37 29.97 83.62
N HIS A 452 -21.55 28.76 83.07
CA HIS A 452 -20.47 27.96 82.48
C HIS A 452 -20.47 28.04 80.94
N SER A 453 -19.31 28.02 80.27
CA SER A 453 -19.21 28.11 78.80
C SER A 453 -19.21 26.75 78.07
N CYS A 454 -19.68 26.71 76.82
CA CYS A 454 -19.54 25.56 75.91
C CYS A 454 -19.35 25.99 74.43
N TYR A 455 -18.95 25.05 73.56
CA TYR A 455 -18.78 25.29 72.11
C TYR A 455 -19.96 24.75 71.30
N VAL A 456 -20.47 25.53 70.35
CA VAL A 456 -21.57 25.15 69.45
C VAL A 456 -21.30 25.64 68.01
N SER A 457 -21.97 25.10 67.00
CA SER A 457 -21.86 25.59 65.62
C SER A 457 -22.44 27.02 65.47
N CYS A 458 -21.86 27.81 64.58
CA CYS A 458 -22.33 29.17 64.26
C CYS A 458 -23.76 29.10 63.69
N GLY A 459 -24.73 29.55 64.47
CA GLY A 459 -26.16 29.45 64.15
C GLY A 459 -26.91 28.35 64.93
N ALA A 460 -26.24 27.61 65.81
CA ALA A 460 -26.90 26.65 66.70
C ALA A 460 -27.92 27.35 67.63
N ASP A 461 -29.05 26.68 67.84
CA ASP A 461 -30.15 27.23 68.61
C ASP A 461 -29.79 27.32 70.10
N ARG A 462 -29.77 28.53 70.65
CA ARG A 462 -29.26 28.80 72.02
C ARG A 462 -30.15 28.21 73.13
N ILE A 463 -31.31 27.67 72.77
CA ILE A 463 -32.27 27.05 73.69
C ILE A 463 -31.91 25.57 73.96
N LEU A 464 -31.23 24.89 73.03
CA LEU A 464 -30.91 23.47 73.11
C LEU A 464 -29.46 23.21 73.56
N LEU A 465 -28.97 24.02 74.50
CA LEU A 465 -27.65 23.76 75.07
C LEU A 465 -27.69 22.47 75.93
N PRO A 466 -26.69 21.58 75.82
CA PRO A 466 -26.63 20.37 76.63
C PRO A 466 -26.64 20.69 78.14
N LEU A 467 -26.96 19.72 79.00
CA LEU A 467 -26.97 19.88 80.46
C LEU A 467 -25.56 20.12 81.04
N CYS A 468 -25.48 20.85 82.15
CA CYS A 468 -24.22 21.15 82.82
C CYS A 468 -23.77 20.03 83.77
N THR A 469 -22.62 19.45 83.48
CA THR A 469 -22.03 18.32 84.24
C THR A 469 -20.92 18.73 85.20
N GLU A 470 -20.62 20.03 85.33
CA GLU A 470 -19.65 20.55 86.30
C GLU A 470 -20.03 20.17 87.76
N PRO A 471 -19.10 19.66 88.60
CA PRO A 471 -19.39 19.22 89.96
C PRO A 471 -19.47 20.37 90.98
N VAL A 472 -20.54 20.39 91.80
CA VAL A 472 -20.84 21.40 92.83
C VAL A 472 -21.09 20.76 94.22
N PRO A 473 -20.72 21.42 95.34
CA PRO A 473 -20.90 20.90 96.70
C PRO A 473 -22.34 21.07 97.26
N VAL A 474 -22.84 20.08 98.02
CA VAL A 474 -24.15 20.05 98.70
C VAL A 474 -23.98 19.62 100.18
N VAL A 475 -24.65 20.30 101.12
CA VAL A 475 -24.60 20.01 102.58
C VAL A 475 -25.88 19.29 103.02
N LEU A 476 -25.76 18.16 103.74
CA LEU A 476 -26.90 17.39 104.25
C LEU A 476 -27.37 17.90 105.62
N GLY A 477 -28.63 17.63 105.99
CA GLY A 477 -29.24 18.07 107.26
C GLY A 477 -28.57 17.55 108.54
N CYS A 478 -27.70 16.54 108.45
CA CYS A 478 -26.83 16.09 109.55
C CYS A 478 -25.49 16.84 109.65
N GLY A 479 -25.25 17.85 108.80
CA GLY A 479 -24.06 18.71 108.80
C GLY A 479 -22.90 18.26 107.88
N HIS A 480 -23.01 17.12 107.18
CA HIS A 480 -21.93 16.57 106.33
C HIS A 480 -22.03 17.03 104.84
N LYS A 481 -20.89 17.23 104.15
CA LYS A 481 -20.79 17.73 102.75
C LYS A 481 -20.55 16.62 101.70
N VAL A 482 -21.15 16.73 100.51
CA VAL A 482 -21.01 15.81 99.35
C VAL A 482 -20.99 16.58 98.01
N TYR A 483 -20.23 16.17 96.98
CA TYR A 483 -20.16 16.82 95.65
C TYR A 483 -21.02 16.10 94.58
N ARG A 484 -21.70 16.84 93.68
CA ARG A 484 -22.60 16.31 92.62
C ARG A 484 -22.63 17.17 91.35
N GLU A 485 -23.06 16.63 90.21
CA GLU A 485 -23.27 17.38 88.97
C GLU A 485 -24.27 18.54 89.17
N CYS A 486 -23.98 19.72 88.62
CA CYS A 486 -24.82 20.93 88.72
C CYS A 486 -26.30 20.67 88.38
N SER A 487 -26.59 19.75 87.46
CA SER A 487 -27.97 19.41 87.05
C SER A 487 -28.75 18.44 87.97
N LYS A 488 -28.19 17.90 89.08
CA LYS A 488 -28.86 16.87 89.93
C LYS A 488 -28.69 17.11 91.44
N THR A 489 -29.71 17.61 92.15
CA THR A 489 -29.66 18.03 93.57
C THR A 489 -30.76 17.41 94.48
N ILE A 490 -30.63 16.15 94.92
CA ILE A 490 -31.55 15.51 95.91
C ILE A 490 -30.73 14.81 97.03
N PRO A 491 -31.09 14.94 98.34
CA PRO A 491 -30.34 14.33 99.45
C PRO A 491 -30.69 12.86 99.75
N SER A 492 -29.67 12.02 100.02
CA SER A 492 -29.80 10.61 100.49
C SER A 492 -29.20 10.42 101.90
N LYS A 493 -29.57 9.32 102.60
CA LYS A 493 -29.19 9.03 104.00
C LYS A 493 -27.68 9.13 104.27
N CYS A 494 -27.30 9.63 105.45
CA CYS A 494 -25.91 9.79 105.88
C CYS A 494 -25.25 8.46 106.25
N THR A 495 -24.03 8.23 105.77
CA THR A 495 -23.25 6.99 105.99
C THR A 495 -22.06 7.15 106.94
N ALA A 496 -21.92 8.29 107.63
CA ALA A 496 -20.83 8.50 108.61
C ALA A 496 -20.96 7.55 109.82
N VAL A 497 -19.84 7.00 110.33
CA VAL A 497 -19.77 6.04 111.46
C VAL A 497 -19.41 6.77 112.76
N VAL A 498 -20.09 6.44 113.88
CA VAL A 498 -19.93 7.07 115.22
C VAL A 498 -19.95 6.04 116.36
N LYS A 499 -19.29 6.32 117.50
CA LYS A 499 -19.25 5.43 118.70
C LYS A 499 -20.47 5.61 119.60
N ARG A 500 -21.11 4.52 120.05
CA ARG A 500 -22.29 4.55 120.95
C ARG A 500 -22.23 3.45 122.03
N THR A 501 -22.63 3.76 123.27
CA THR A 501 -22.71 2.79 124.39
C THR A 501 -24.10 2.12 124.42
N LEU A 502 -24.15 0.78 124.47
CA LEU A 502 -25.37 -0.04 124.44
C LEU A 502 -25.92 -0.32 125.84
N ALA A 503 -27.21 -0.68 125.93
CA ALA A 503 -27.92 -0.90 127.20
C ALA A 503 -27.33 -2.02 128.09
N CYS A 504 -26.59 -2.97 127.52
CA CYS A 504 -25.85 -4.00 128.27
C CYS A 504 -24.53 -3.49 128.88
N GLY A 505 -24.21 -2.20 128.74
CA GLY A 505 -23.01 -1.56 129.28
C GLY A 505 -21.77 -1.53 128.35
N HIS A 506 -21.85 -2.11 127.15
CA HIS A 506 -20.71 -2.20 126.20
C HIS A 506 -20.75 -1.12 125.10
N THR A 507 -19.59 -0.65 124.61
CA THR A 507 -19.45 0.34 123.52
C THR A 507 -19.24 -0.32 122.15
N ALA A 508 -19.88 0.21 121.10
CA ALA A 508 -19.75 -0.27 119.71
C ALA A 508 -19.79 0.87 118.67
N ASP A 509 -19.11 0.68 117.53
CA ASP A 509 -19.14 1.59 116.36
C ASP A 509 -20.40 1.36 115.52
N VAL A 510 -21.19 2.41 115.27
CA VAL A 510 -22.48 2.33 114.57
C VAL A 510 -22.65 3.47 113.55
N SER A 511 -23.31 3.21 112.43
CA SER A 511 -23.61 4.24 111.44
C SER A 511 -24.62 5.26 111.98
N CYS A 512 -24.43 6.55 111.67
CA CYS A 512 -25.25 7.66 112.15
C CYS A 512 -26.76 7.45 111.86
N GLY A 513 -27.09 6.71 110.79
CA GLY A 513 -28.46 6.36 110.43
C GLY A 513 -29.07 5.09 111.09
N SER A 514 -28.40 4.42 112.04
CA SER A 514 -28.87 3.14 112.63
C SER A 514 -29.57 3.28 114.00
N ALA A 515 -30.71 2.59 114.18
CA ALA A 515 -31.62 2.79 115.31
C ALA A 515 -31.40 1.86 116.53
N ASN A 516 -31.07 0.56 116.38
CA ASN A 516 -30.93 -0.40 117.50
C ASN A 516 -29.84 -1.47 117.25
N PRO A 517 -28.63 -1.33 117.82
CA PRO A 517 -27.53 -2.30 117.65
C PRO A 517 -27.52 -3.39 118.77
N LEU A 518 -27.32 -4.67 118.40
CA LEU A 518 -27.16 -5.81 119.33
C LEU A 518 -25.71 -5.91 119.85
N CYS A 519 -25.52 -6.44 121.07
CA CYS A 519 -24.19 -6.60 121.68
C CYS A 519 -23.57 -7.98 121.42
N SER A 520 -22.36 -8.00 120.87
CA SER A 520 -21.65 -9.20 120.41
C SER A 520 -20.52 -9.69 121.33
N VAL A 521 -20.36 -9.13 122.54
CA VAL A 521 -19.26 -9.46 123.46
C VAL A 521 -19.45 -10.89 124.06
N PRO A 522 -18.45 -11.80 124.04
CA PRO A 522 -18.55 -13.20 124.54
C PRO A 522 -18.38 -13.36 126.07
N VAL A 523 -19.15 -14.27 126.69
CA VAL A 523 -19.23 -14.58 128.14
C VAL A 523 -19.42 -16.10 128.41
N SER A 524 -18.92 -16.65 129.52
CA SER A 524 -19.04 -18.10 129.88
C SER A 524 -20.29 -18.41 130.73
N LYS A 525 -21.01 -19.52 130.45
CA LYS A 525 -22.23 -19.95 131.18
C LYS A 525 -22.27 -21.47 131.44
N THR A 526 -22.69 -21.89 132.64
CA THR A 526 -22.87 -23.31 133.06
C THR A 526 -24.28 -23.82 132.74
N LEU A 527 -24.41 -24.94 132.04
CA LEU A 527 -25.69 -25.54 131.60
C LEU A 527 -26.25 -26.54 132.62
N ALA A 528 -27.56 -26.80 132.57
CA ALA A 528 -28.28 -27.68 133.50
C ALA A 528 -27.81 -29.16 133.52
N CYS A 529 -27.15 -29.64 132.46
CA CYS A 529 -26.51 -30.96 132.44
C CYS A 529 -25.13 -31.00 133.16
N GLY A 530 -24.71 -29.87 133.75
CA GLY A 530 -23.44 -29.72 134.49
C GLY A 530 -22.22 -29.33 133.65
N HIS A 531 -22.38 -28.92 132.38
CA HIS A 531 -21.26 -28.55 131.50
C HIS A 531 -21.18 -27.03 131.24
N ASP A 532 -19.97 -26.46 131.21
CA ASP A 532 -19.71 -25.05 130.86
C ASP A 532 -19.51 -24.80 129.36
N GLN A 533 -20.08 -23.70 128.83
CA GLN A 533 -19.87 -23.23 127.44
C GLN A 533 -19.81 -21.70 127.32
N ILE A 534 -18.91 -21.19 126.47
CA ILE A 534 -18.78 -19.74 126.15
C ILE A 534 -19.79 -19.35 125.06
N ARG A 535 -20.54 -18.25 125.27
CA ARG A 535 -21.57 -17.71 124.36
C ARG A 535 -21.57 -16.19 124.30
N VAL A 536 -22.09 -15.58 123.23
CA VAL A 536 -22.24 -14.10 123.14
C VAL A 536 -23.27 -13.58 124.14
N CYS A 537 -23.08 -12.36 124.64
CA CYS A 537 -23.83 -11.77 125.75
C CYS A 537 -25.36 -11.91 125.58
N HIS A 538 -25.89 -11.72 124.36
CA HIS A 538 -27.32 -11.78 124.12
C HIS A 538 -27.91 -13.22 124.06
N ASP A 539 -27.10 -14.29 124.06
CA ASP A 539 -27.55 -15.68 123.87
C ASP A 539 -27.71 -16.45 125.21
N ASN A 540 -28.90 -17.01 125.45
CA ASN A 540 -29.34 -17.65 126.72
C ASN A 540 -29.83 -19.11 126.57
N SER A 541 -29.50 -19.82 125.49
CA SER A 541 -30.06 -21.15 125.22
C SER A 541 -29.39 -22.31 126.00
N SER A 542 -30.17 -23.34 126.38
CA SER A 542 -29.83 -24.36 127.40
C SER A 542 -29.43 -25.76 126.88
N ALA A 543 -29.32 -25.98 125.57
CA ALA A 543 -29.01 -27.29 124.99
C ALA A 543 -27.51 -27.64 125.03
N CYS A 544 -27.16 -28.85 125.48
CA CYS A 544 -25.78 -29.34 125.50
C CYS A 544 -25.39 -29.95 124.14
N THR A 545 -24.18 -29.66 123.65
CA THR A 545 -23.73 -30.13 122.34
C THR A 545 -22.85 -31.40 122.37
N ARG A 546 -22.70 -32.07 123.54
CA ARG A 546 -21.89 -33.31 123.64
C ARG A 546 -22.69 -34.56 123.19
N PRO A 547 -22.09 -35.49 122.41
CA PRO A 547 -22.75 -36.72 121.93
C PRO A 547 -22.98 -37.77 123.05
N CYS A 548 -24.00 -38.62 122.89
CA CYS A 548 -24.32 -39.74 123.78
C CYS A 548 -23.60 -41.03 123.31
N HIS A 549 -23.02 -41.82 124.23
CA HIS A 549 -22.22 -43.02 123.90
C HIS A 549 -22.85 -44.36 124.35
N TYR A 550 -24.17 -44.42 124.58
CA TYR A 550 -24.85 -45.62 125.08
C TYR A 550 -25.03 -46.72 124.00
N ARG A 551 -24.88 -48.02 124.35
CA ARG A 551 -24.91 -49.17 123.42
C ARG A 551 -26.15 -50.05 123.65
N MET A 552 -26.94 -50.32 122.60
CA MET A 552 -28.23 -51.04 122.67
C MET A 552 -28.11 -52.58 122.51
N ARG A 553 -29.19 -53.33 122.81
CA ARG A 553 -29.19 -54.82 122.80
C ARG A 553 -28.89 -55.46 121.43
N CYS A 554 -29.28 -54.83 120.31
CA CYS A 554 -28.90 -55.22 118.95
C CYS A 554 -27.44 -54.86 118.58
N SER A 555 -26.61 -54.59 119.60
CA SER A 555 -25.19 -54.21 119.55
C SER A 555 -24.80 -52.92 118.81
N HIS A 556 -25.75 -52.09 118.38
CA HIS A 556 -25.55 -50.74 117.83
C HIS A 556 -25.42 -49.63 118.91
N LEU A 557 -24.61 -48.59 118.65
CA LEU A 557 -24.40 -47.40 119.50
C LEU A 557 -25.41 -46.27 119.20
N CYS A 558 -25.73 -45.47 120.22
CA CYS A 558 -26.55 -44.26 120.08
C CYS A 558 -25.78 -43.13 119.39
N ASN A 559 -26.41 -42.48 118.41
CA ASN A 559 -25.83 -41.34 117.65
C ASN A 559 -26.49 -39.99 117.98
N LEU A 560 -27.17 -39.85 119.12
CA LEU A 560 -27.89 -38.62 119.51
C LEU A 560 -27.16 -37.86 120.62
N ARG A 561 -27.55 -36.59 120.88
CA ARG A 561 -26.90 -35.72 121.87
C ARG A 561 -27.33 -36.05 123.29
N CYS A 562 -26.47 -35.72 124.26
CA CYS A 562 -26.75 -35.88 125.68
C CYS A 562 -28.05 -35.14 126.06
N GLY A 563 -29.04 -35.89 126.57
CA GLY A 563 -30.33 -35.36 127.02
C GLY A 563 -31.53 -35.55 126.07
N GLU A 564 -31.37 -36.16 124.89
CA GLU A 564 -32.44 -36.16 123.87
C GLU A 564 -33.37 -37.41 123.77
N HIS A 565 -33.17 -38.55 124.48
CA HIS A 565 -34.10 -39.71 124.44
C HIS A 565 -33.82 -40.86 125.48
N PRO A 566 -34.81 -41.72 125.82
CA PRO A 566 -34.65 -43.00 126.53
C PRO A 566 -34.49 -44.23 125.58
N HIS A 567 -33.60 -45.18 125.89
CA HIS A 567 -33.12 -46.25 124.98
C HIS A 567 -34.01 -47.50 124.81
N ALA A 568 -35.33 -47.36 124.78
CA ALA A 568 -36.25 -48.50 124.68
C ALA A 568 -36.80 -48.71 123.25
N ASP A 569 -36.59 -49.91 122.72
CA ASP A 569 -37.49 -50.66 121.83
C ASP A 569 -37.43 -50.55 120.30
N LYS A 570 -36.72 -49.62 119.65
CA LYS A 570 -36.51 -49.69 118.18
C LYS A 570 -35.12 -49.22 117.72
N CYS A 571 -34.35 -50.09 117.09
CA CYS A 571 -33.14 -49.70 116.37
C CYS A 571 -33.51 -49.07 115.02
N GLN A 572 -33.14 -47.80 114.78
CA GLN A 572 -33.43 -47.12 113.51
C GLN A 572 -32.74 -47.77 112.29
N SER A 573 -31.72 -48.60 112.50
CA SER A 573 -30.94 -49.22 111.42
C SER A 573 -31.52 -50.53 110.85
N CYS A 574 -32.40 -51.25 111.54
CA CYS A 574 -32.78 -52.65 111.18
C CYS A 574 -34.27 -52.86 110.77
N LYS A 575 -34.90 -51.90 110.08
CA LYS A 575 -36.33 -51.87 109.71
C LYS A 575 -36.96 -53.25 109.35
N ASP A 576 -37.81 -53.74 110.25
CA ASP A 576 -38.84 -54.80 110.17
C ASP A 576 -38.51 -56.17 109.54
N LYS A 577 -38.16 -57.17 110.39
CA LYS A 577 -38.68 -58.57 110.36
C LYS A 577 -38.09 -59.56 111.38
N CYS A 578 -37.20 -59.15 112.31
CA CYS A 578 -36.59 -60.09 113.27
C CYS A 578 -37.19 -60.09 114.70
N CYS A 579 -38.40 -59.56 114.91
CA CYS A 579 -39.05 -59.64 116.24
C CYS A 579 -40.56 -59.92 116.14
N VAL A 580 -40.93 -61.04 115.51
CA VAL A 580 -42.08 -61.86 115.94
C VAL A 580 -41.58 -63.31 116.00
N SER A 581 -41.67 -63.83 117.23
CA SER A 581 -40.96 -64.96 117.87
C SER A 581 -39.44 -64.92 117.78
#